data_AF-Q96XR8-F1
#
_entry.id   AF-Q96XR8-F1
#
_cell.length_a   1.000
_cell.length_b   1.000
_cell.length_c   1.000
_cell.angle_alpha   90.00
_cell.angle_beta   90.00
_cell.angle_gamma   90.00
#
_symmetry.space_group_name_H-M   'P 1'
#
loop_
_entity.id
_entity.type
_entity.pdbx_description
1 polymer ?
#
loop_
_entity_poly.entity_id
_entity_poly.type
_entity_poly.pdbx_seq_one_letter_code
_entity_poly.pdbx_strand_id
1 'polypeptide(L)'
;MIFGDFIRNKEIRKRVIKEELGAEEDEIPERVVVTPIPLNTQFPKNFEDILINMGIKVNRLKVGDQILQQFQGNLFLEKDGSRGFIAFIGRGLIDFTERIRILATISQIKDILFIGTAGSLSNEILIGDLNIPKYVVPFENISDFYVDPTAAIPQADETLLDEIYEYAKETEAKAYSALHATILFPYSETTEFLNYLVNIGVSTIDMEVSAFYKVTKFYGKRAVAVLRISDMPLIELHKQKELIKVKREIAINAIFKIVLRFLKLI
;
A
#
# COMPACT_ATOMS: atom_id res chain seq x y z
N MET A 1 -22.72 4.10 21.07
CA MET A 1 -22.25 3.10 20.10
C MET A 1 -20.96 2.51 20.63
N ILE A 2 -20.85 1.18 20.71
CA ILE A 2 -19.56 0.53 20.94
C ILE A 2 -18.93 0.36 19.56
N PHE A 3 -17.83 1.04 19.29
CA PHE A 3 -17.25 1.09 17.94
C PHE A 3 -16.95 -0.31 17.39
N GLY A 4 -16.39 -1.21 18.21
CA GLY A 4 -16.02 -2.57 17.80
C GLY A 4 -17.18 -3.46 17.34
N ASP A 5 -18.44 -3.09 17.60
CA ASP A 5 -19.60 -3.88 17.16
C ASP A 5 -19.75 -3.91 15.63
N PHE A 6 -19.07 -3.03 14.89
CA PHE A 6 -19.09 -3.04 13.43
C PHE A 6 -18.67 -4.39 12.83
N ILE A 7 -17.84 -5.17 13.52
CA ILE A 7 -17.44 -6.51 13.05
C ILE A 7 -18.66 -7.46 13.02
N ARG A 8 -19.56 -7.34 13.99
CA ARG A 8 -20.68 -8.27 14.21
C ARG A 8 -22.02 -7.73 13.72
N ASN A 9 -22.13 -6.42 13.53
CA ASN A 9 -23.35 -5.74 13.15
C ASN A 9 -23.19 -5.10 11.76
N LYS A 10 -23.91 -5.66 10.78
CA LYS A 10 -23.87 -5.23 9.38
C LYS A 10 -24.26 -3.77 9.19
N GLU A 11 -25.28 -3.28 9.89
CA GLU A 11 -25.72 -1.87 9.77
C GLU A 11 -24.65 -0.90 10.30
N ILE A 12 -24.01 -1.24 11.42
CA ILE A 12 -22.89 -0.45 11.95
C ILE A 12 -21.70 -0.50 10.98
N ARG A 13 -21.38 -1.68 10.42
CA ARG A 13 -20.31 -1.84 9.44
C ARG A 13 -20.52 -0.96 8.21
N LYS A 14 -21.71 -1.00 7.61
CA LYS A 14 -22.04 -0.17 6.44
C LYS A 14 -21.85 1.31 6.73
N ARG A 15 -22.29 1.79 7.90
CA ARG A 15 -22.07 3.18 8.31
C ARG A 15 -20.58 3.50 8.47
N VAL A 16 -19.80 2.62 9.10
CA VAL A 16 -18.35 2.83 9.29
C VAL A 16 -17.63 2.85 7.95
N ILE A 17 -17.93 1.93 7.04
CA ILE A 17 -17.35 1.91 5.68
C ILE A 17 -17.67 3.20 4.94
N LYS A 18 -18.93 3.66 5.01
CA LYS A 18 -19.33 4.92 4.38
C LYS A 18 -18.58 6.13 4.95
N GLU A 19 -18.43 6.19 6.27
CA GLU A 19 -17.73 7.27 6.96
C GLU A 19 -16.23 7.28 6.64
N GLU A 20 -15.57 6.13 6.79
CA GLU A 20 -14.11 6.02 6.72
C GLU A 20 -13.60 5.90 5.28
N LEU A 21 -14.38 5.29 4.39
CA LEU A 21 -13.96 4.98 3.02
C LEU A 21 -14.78 5.72 1.95
N GLY A 22 -15.91 6.34 2.31
CA GLY A 22 -16.76 7.06 1.35
C GLY A 22 -17.50 6.15 0.38
N ALA A 23 -17.50 4.84 0.62
CA ALA A 23 -18.02 3.82 -0.28
C ALA A 23 -19.18 3.06 0.36
N GLU A 24 -20.05 2.48 -0.47
CA GLU A 24 -21.03 1.50 -0.02
C GLU A 24 -20.39 0.11 -0.02
N GLU A 25 -20.59 -0.67 1.05
CA GLU A 25 -19.99 -2.01 1.23
C GLU A 25 -20.22 -2.91 0.00
N ASP A 26 -21.45 -2.90 -0.53
CA ASP A 26 -21.87 -3.76 -1.63
C ASP A 26 -21.29 -3.33 -3.01
N GLU A 27 -20.67 -2.15 -3.11
CA GLU A 27 -20.09 -1.64 -4.36
C GLU A 27 -18.61 -1.99 -4.51
N ILE A 28 -17.90 -2.27 -3.41
CA ILE A 28 -16.44 -2.48 -3.40
C ILE A 28 -16.09 -3.78 -4.17
N PRO A 29 -15.19 -3.75 -5.16
CA PRO A 29 -14.85 -4.94 -5.96
C PRO A 29 -14.03 -5.99 -5.17
N GLU A 30 -13.86 -7.17 -5.75
CA GLU A 30 -13.06 -8.25 -5.15
C GLU A 30 -11.56 -7.92 -5.06
N ARG A 31 -11.07 -7.02 -5.93
CA ARG A 31 -9.68 -6.56 -5.98
C ARG A 31 -9.63 -5.08 -5.67
N VAL A 32 -8.86 -4.71 -4.66
CA VAL A 32 -8.76 -3.32 -4.19
C VAL A 32 -7.32 -2.90 -3.97
N VAL A 33 -7.05 -1.62 -4.16
CA VAL A 33 -5.74 -1.02 -3.90
C VAL A 33 -5.82 -0.14 -2.67
N VAL A 34 -4.84 -0.24 -1.78
CA VAL A 34 -4.70 0.60 -0.59
C VAL A 34 -3.38 1.34 -0.61
N THR A 35 -3.35 2.55 -0.05
CA THR A 35 -2.13 3.34 0.10
C THR A 35 -2.15 4.14 1.40
N PRO A 36 -1.00 4.28 2.10
CA PRO A 36 -0.88 5.15 3.26
C PRO A 36 -0.52 6.60 2.89
N ILE A 37 -0.45 6.91 1.58
CA ILE A 37 -0.06 8.23 1.07
C ILE A 37 -1.09 8.72 0.04
N PRO A 38 -1.41 10.02 -0.02
CA PRO A 38 -2.38 10.58 -0.97
C PRO A 38 -2.11 10.22 -2.43
N LEU A 39 -3.18 9.98 -3.19
CA LEU A 39 -3.10 9.45 -4.57
C LEU A 39 -2.30 10.34 -5.52
N ASN A 40 -2.38 11.66 -5.37
CA ASN A 40 -1.63 12.64 -6.16
C ASN A 40 -0.10 12.59 -5.94
N THR A 41 0.37 11.84 -4.93
CA THR A 41 1.81 11.59 -4.70
C THR A 41 2.24 10.21 -5.19
N GLN A 42 1.29 9.29 -5.36
CA GLN A 42 1.54 7.92 -5.80
C GLN A 42 1.43 7.76 -7.32
N PHE A 43 0.62 8.60 -7.95
CA PHE A 43 0.33 8.54 -9.38
C PHE A 43 0.84 9.76 -10.15
N PRO A 44 0.92 9.68 -11.49
CA PRO A 44 1.26 10.83 -12.33
C PRO A 44 0.37 12.04 -12.03
N LYS A 45 0.89 13.25 -12.15
CA LYS A 45 0.13 14.48 -11.78
C LYS A 45 -1.21 14.61 -12.50
N ASN A 46 -1.31 14.10 -13.73
CA ASN A 46 -2.49 14.10 -14.59
C ASN A 46 -3.14 12.71 -14.71
N PHE A 47 -2.99 11.85 -13.68
CA PHE A 47 -3.46 10.47 -13.77
C PHE A 47 -4.97 10.37 -14.07
N GLU A 48 -5.81 11.26 -13.56
CA GLU A 48 -7.25 11.24 -13.87
C GLU A 48 -7.52 11.50 -15.35
N ASP A 49 -6.83 12.46 -15.96
CA ASP A 49 -6.93 12.72 -17.41
C ASP A 49 -6.47 11.49 -18.21
N ILE A 50 -5.40 10.83 -17.75
CA ILE A 50 -4.92 9.58 -18.37
C ILE A 50 -6.00 8.50 -18.29
N LEU A 51 -6.63 8.29 -17.13
CA LEU A 51 -7.73 7.33 -16.96
C LEU A 51 -8.91 7.62 -17.89
N ILE A 52 -9.34 8.88 -17.94
CA ILE A 52 -10.47 9.32 -18.79
C ILE A 52 -10.15 9.08 -20.26
N ASN A 53 -8.95 9.44 -20.71
CA ASN A 53 -8.49 9.21 -22.09
C ASN A 53 -8.41 7.72 -22.44
N MET A 54 -8.25 6.84 -21.45
CA MET A 54 -8.29 5.39 -21.60
C MET A 54 -9.71 4.79 -21.56
N GLY A 55 -10.74 5.63 -21.46
CA GLY A 55 -12.15 5.24 -21.34
C GLY A 55 -12.54 4.72 -19.96
N ILE A 56 -11.71 4.96 -18.93
CA ILE A 56 -12.02 4.56 -17.55
C ILE A 56 -12.86 5.67 -16.91
N LYS A 57 -14.05 5.32 -16.45
CA LYS A 57 -14.88 6.24 -15.64
C LYS A 57 -14.23 6.40 -14.27
N VAL A 58 -14.02 7.64 -13.85
CA VAL A 58 -13.44 7.98 -12.56
C VAL A 58 -14.50 8.63 -11.69
N ASN A 59 -14.74 8.08 -10.50
CA ASN A 59 -15.60 8.66 -9.49
C ASN A 59 -14.81 8.88 -8.20
N ARG A 60 -14.68 10.14 -7.78
CA ARG A 60 -13.95 10.53 -6.58
C ARG A 60 -14.90 10.56 -5.38
N LEU A 61 -14.67 9.65 -4.46
CA LEU A 61 -15.47 9.46 -3.27
C LEU A 61 -15.01 10.40 -2.16
N LYS A 62 -15.97 11.02 -1.47
CA LYS A 62 -15.71 11.83 -0.28
C LYS A 62 -15.79 10.94 0.95
N VAL A 63 -14.74 10.98 1.76
CA VAL A 63 -14.73 10.38 3.10
C VAL A 63 -15.39 11.34 4.08
N GLY A 64 -16.09 10.81 5.09
CA GLY A 64 -16.68 11.60 6.18
C GLY A 64 -15.61 12.14 7.15
N ASP A 65 -14.52 11.38 7.32
CA ASP A 65 -13.39 11.77 8.17
C ASP A 65 -12.76 13.10 7.72
N GLN A 66 -12.77 14.09 8.60
CA GLN A 66 -12.34 15.46 8.32
C GLN A 66 -10.83 15.60 8.06
N ILE A 67 -10.02 14.71 8.64
CA ILE A 67 -8.57 14.70 8.45
C ILE A 67 -8.28 14.16 7.05
N LEU A 68 -8.94 13.07 6.67
CA LEU A 68 -8.73 12.44 5.38
C LEU A 68 -9.34 13.21 4.20
N GLN A 69 -10.40 14.01 4.43
CA GLN A 69 -11.00 14.87 3.40
C GLN A 69 -9.99 15.79 2.70
N GLN A 70 -8.95 16.22 3.40
CA GLN A 70 -7.90 17.08 2.86
C GLN A 70 -7.06 16.40 1.77
N PHE A 71 -7.07 15.07 1.72
CA PHE A 71 -6.32 14.26 0.77
C PHE A 71 -7.15 13.83 -0.45
N GLN A 72 -8.27 14.52 -0.70
CA GLN A 72 -9.12 14.39 -1.88
C GLN A 72 -9.87 13.05 -2.01
N GLY A 73 -9.78 12.18 -1.01
CA GLY A 73 -10.60 10.97 -0.90
C GLY A 73 -10.20 9.80 -1.81
N ASN A 74 -11.08 8.81 -1.88
CA ASN A 74 -10.87 7.52 -2.54
C ASN A 74 -11.41 7.52 -3.97
N LEU A 75 -10.99 6.56 -4.79
CA LEU A 75 -11.44 6.45 -6.18
C LEU A 75 -12.20 5.16 -6.42
N PHE A 76 -13.34 5.31 -7.11
CA PHE A 76 -14.01 4.22 -7.79
C PHE A 76 -13.76 4.35 -9.29
N LEU A 77 -13.34 3.25 -9.91
CA LEU A 77 -12.99 3.18 -11.33
C LEU A 77 -13.87 2.13 -12.01
N GLU A 78 -14.31 2.42 -13.24
CA GLU A 78 -15.11 1.46 -14.03
C GLU A 78 -14.71 1.49 -15.51
N LYS A 79 -14.52 0.31 -16.09
CA LYS A 79 -14.31 0.13 -17.53
C LYS A 79 -14.74 -1.27 -17.96
N ASP A 80 -15.56 -1.37 -19.01
CA ASP A 80 -15.97 -2.64 -19.63
C ASP A 80 -16.50 -3.72 -18.65
N GLY A 81 -17.20 -3.29 -17.60
CA GLY A 81 -17.73 -4.17 -16.54
C GLY A 81 -16.72 -4.49 -15.42
N SER A 82 -15.44 -4.22 -15.61
CA SER A 82 -14.43 -4.22 -14.53
C SER A 82 -14.64 -3.02 -13.62
N ARG A 83 -14.51 -3.24 -12.31
CA ARG A 83 -14.58 -2.21 -11.27
C ARG A 83 -13.29 -2.22 -10.46
N GLY A 84 -12.79 -1.03 -10.14
CA GLY A 84 -11.62 -0.83 -9.31
C GLY A 84 -11.92 0.10 -8.14
N PHE A 85 -11.33 -0.18 -6.99
CA PHE A 85 -11.39 0.70 -5.83
C PHE A 85 -9.98 0.96 -5.32
N ILE A 86 -9.63 2.25 -5.20
CA ILE A 86 -8.33 2.70 -4.70
C ILE A 86 -8.58 3.56 -3.46
N ALA A 87 -8.10 3.10 -2.32
CA ALA A 87 -8.33 3.72 -1.04
C ALA A 87 -7.05 4.29 -0.43
N PHE A 88 -7.10 5.56 -0.04
CA PHE A 88 -6.17 6.12 0.93
C PHE A 88 -6.63 5.71 2.33
N ILE A 89 -5.81 4.91 3.00
CA ILE A 89 -6.15 4.23 4.26
C ILE A 89 -5.49 4.90 5.48
N GLY A 90 -4.81 6.02 5.28
CA GLY A 90 -4.18 6.81 6.37
C GLY A 90 -2.69 6.54 6.50
N ARG A 91 -1.97 7.52 7.07
CA ARG A 91 -0.51 7.52 7.18
C ARG A 91 -0.07 7.11 8.58
N GLY A 92 0.92 6.24 8.68
CA GLY A 92 1.40 5.69 9.94
C GLY A 92 0.53 4.55 10.45
N LEU A 93 1.10 3.73 11.32
CA LEU A 93 0.52 2.45 11.72
C LEU A 93 -0.87 2.54 12.34
N ILE A 94 -1.16 3.55 13.15
CA ILE A 94 -2.43 3.60 13.90
C ILE A 94 -3.61 3.78 12.94
N ASP A 95 -3.60 4.88 12.18
CA ASP A 95 -4.66 5.19 11.21
C ASP A 95 -4.75 4.12 10.13
N PHE A 96 -3.59 3.69 9.62
CA PHE A 96 -3.53 2.67 8.59
C PHE A 96 -4.12 1.34 9.08
N THR A 97 -3.73 0.86 10.26
CA THR A 97 -4.15 -0.44 10.80
C THR A 97 -5.65 -0.47 11.07
N GLU A 98 -6.24 0.60 11.60
CA GLU A 98 -7.67 0.62 11.87
C GLU A 98 -8.50 0.60 10.58
N ARG A 99 -8.08 1.33 9.55
CA ARG A 99 -8.81 1.39 8.29
C ARG A 99 -8.60 0.16 7.41
N ILE A 100 -7.40 -0.41 7.39
CA ILE A 100 -7.18 -1.68 6.69
C ILE A 100 -7.99 -2.80 7.35
N ARG A 101 -8.13 -2.78 8.68
CA ARG A 101 -9.01 -3.70 9.40
C ARG A 101 -10.47 -3.54 8.97
N ILE A 102 -10.99 -2.31 8.90
CA ILE A 102 -12.35 -2.05 8.41
C ILE A 102 -12.54 -2.63 7.00
N LEU A 103 -11.64 -2.29 6.09
CA LEU A 103 -11.67 -2.77 4.70
C LEU A 103 -11.58 -4.30 4.63
N ALA A 104 -10.69 -4.92 5.41
CA ALA A 104 -10.51 -6.37 5.43
C ALA A 104 -11.73 -7.14 5.97
N THR A 105 -12.64 -6.48 6.71
CA THR A 105 -13.90 -7.12 7.15
C THR A 105 -14.92 -7.31 6.03
N ILE A 106 -14.72 -6.66 4.87
CA ILE A 106 -15.64 -6.74 3.74
C ILE A 106 -15.48 -8.10 3.06
N SER A 107 -16.55 -8.89 3.08
CA SER A 107 -16.51 -10.30 2.67
C SER A 107 -16.14 -10.50 1.20
N GLN A 108 -16.60 -9.64 0.30
CA GLN A 108 -16.35 -9.79 -1.14
C GLN A 108 -14.90 -9.50 -1.56
N ILE A 109 -14.14 -8.75 -0.76
CA ILE A 109 -12.73 -8.47 -1.05
C ILE A 109 -11.94 -9.77 -0.92
N LYS A 110 -11.16 -10.11 -1.93
CA LYS A 110 -10.30 -11.30 -1.97
C LYS A 110 -8.83 -10.91 -2.02
N ASP A 111 -8.51 -9.93 -2.86
CA ASP A 111 -7.13 -9.51 -3.13
C ASP A 111 -6.96 -8.03 -2.78
N ILE A 112 -5.92 -7.73 -2.01
CA ILE A 112 -5.57 -6.36 -1.63
C ILE A 112 -4.14 -6.08 -2.07
N LEU A 113 -3.97 -5.06 -2.91
CA LEU A 113 -2.67 -4.54 -3.31
C LEU A 113 -2.36 -3.30 -2.48
N PHE A 114 -1.27 -3.34 -1.71
CA PHE A 114 -0.73 -2.15 -1.08
C PHE A 114 0.24 -1.45 -2.04
N ILE A 115 0.12 -0.14 -2.18
CA ILE A 115 1.13 0.70 -2.83
C ILE A 115 1.64 1.76 -1.85
N GLY A 116 2.94 1.96 -1.82
CA GLY A 116 3.55 2.91 -0.88
C GLY A 116 4.96 3.30 -1.27
N THR A 117 5.67 3.87 -0.31
CA THR A 117 7.08 4.25 -0.47
C THR A 117 7.93 3.64 0.62
N ALA A 118 9.19 3.39 0.32
CA ALA A 118 10.17 2.86 1.28
C ALA A 118 11.51 3.59 1.19
N GLY A 119 12.22 3.62 2.31
CA GLY A 119 13.63 3.98 2.37
C GLY A 119 14.50 2.75 2.08
N SER A 120 15.55 2.90 1.26
CA SER A 120 16.49 1.81 0.99
C SER A 120 17.74 1.90 1.87
N LEU A 121 18.08 0.77 2.50
CA LEU A 121 19.33 0.56 3.23
C LEU A 121 20.38 -0.16 2.37
N SER A 122 20.01 -0.56 1.15
CA SER A 122 20.87 -1.29 0.22
C SER A 122 21.55 -0.35 -0.78
N ASN A 123 22.80 -0.65 -1.14
CA ASN A 123 23.51 0.01 -2.24
C ASN A 123 23.03 -0.45 -3.63
N GLU A 124 22.23 -1.51 -3.72
CA GLU A 124 21.77 -2.09 -4.98
C GLU A 124 20.34 -1.65 -5.34
N ILE A 125 19.51 -1.44 -4.32
CA ILE A 125 18.11 -1.04 -4.47
C ILE A 125 18.05 0.48 -4.35
N LEU A 126 17.91 1.17 -5.48
CA LEU A 126 18.10 2.62 -5.55
C LEU A 126 16.78 3.39 -5.64
N ILE A 127 16.82 4.70 -5.42
CA ILE A 127 15.65 5.57 -5.65
C ILE A 127 15.11 5.37 -7.07
N GLY A 128 13.79 5.14 -7.16
CA GLY A 128 13.08 4.84 -8.41
C GLY A 128 13.07 3.37 -8.81
N ASP A 129 13.68 2.49 -8.01
CA ASP A 129 13.38 1.06 -8.08
C ASP A 129 12.11 0.75 -7.27
N LEU A 130 11.63 -0.49 -7.40
CA LEU A 130 10.51 -1.06 -6.65
C LEU A 130 11.01 -2.18 -5.73
N ASN A 131 10.51 -2.22 -4.50
CA ASN A 131 10.60 -3.41 -3.65
C ASN A 131 9.20 -4.04 -3.52
N ILE A 132 9.09 -5.33 -3.80
CA ILE A 132 7.88 -6.14 -3.63
C ILE A 132 8.22 -7.21 -2.58
N PRO A 133 8.11 -6.89 -1.29
CA PRO A 133 8.66 -7.72 -0.23
C PRO A 133 7.80 -8.95 0.02
N LYS A 134 8.43 -10.14 -0.09
CA LYS A 134 7.80 -11.39 0.35
C LYS A 134 7.67 -11.44 1.87
N TYR A 135 8.70 -11.03 2.60
CA TYR A 135 8.77 -11.10 4.06
C TYR A 135 9.06 -9.74 4.67
N VAL A 136 8.47 -9.48 5.84
CA VAL A 136 8.65 -8.22 6.58
C VAL A 136 8.98 -8.50 8.04
N VAL A 137 10.05 -7.89 8.54
CA VAL A 137 10.40 -7.90 9.96
C VAL A 137 9.61 -6.80 10.68
N PRO A 138 8.73 -7.13 11.64
CA PRO A 138 7.98 -6.13 12.37
C PRO A 138 8.84 -5.51 13.47
N PHE A 139 9.10 -4.20 13.39
CA PHE A 139 9.61 -3.38 14.51
C PHE A 139 8.49 -2.48 15.07
N GLU A 140 7.29 -3.04 15.07
CA GLU A 140 6.08 -2.45 15.63
C GLU A 140 5.24 -3.55 16.30
N ASN A 141 4.46 -3.17 17.30
CA ASN A 141 3.66 -4.08 18.11
C ASN A 141 2.15 -3.84 17.91
N ILE A 142 1.75 -2.95 17.01
CA ILE A 142 0.34 -2.60 16.76
C ILE A 142 -0.37 -3.77 16.09
N SER A 143 0.33 -4.46 15.20
CA SER A 143 -0.23 -5.58 14.45
C SER A 143 -0.24 -6.91 15.22
N ASP A 144 0.36 -6.97 16.42
CA ASP A 144 0.47 -8.21 17.20
C ASP A 144 -0.88 -8.77 17.66
N PHE A 145 -1.91 -7.91 17.72
CA PHE A 145 -3.28 -8.34 17.97
C PHE A 145 -3.91 -9.14 16.82
N TYR A 146 -3.29 -9.16 15.64
CA TYR A 146 -3.76 -9.83 14.42
C TYR A 146 -2.87 -11.01 14.00
N VAL A 147 -2.14 -11.59 14.95
CA VAL A 147 -1.19 -12.66 14.67
C VAL A 147 -1.84 -14.03 14.89
N ASP A 148 -1.72 -14.89 13.88
CA ASP A 148 -1.78 -16.33 14.10
C ASP A 148 -0.51 -16.74 14.85
N PRO A 149 -0.59 -17.27 16.09
CA PRO A 149 0.57 -17.66 16.87
C PRO A 149 1.53 -18.62 16.15
N THR A 150 1.09 -19.27 15.07
CA THR A 150 1.88 -20.18 14.26
C THR A 150 2.68 -19.49 13.15
N ALA A 151 2.42 -18.22 12.84
CA ALA A 151 3.09 -17.47 11.79
C ALA A 151 3.94 -16.32 12.38
N ALA A 152 5.22 -16.58 12.61
CA ALA A 152 6.12 -15.63 13.25
C ALA A 152 6.47 -14.40 12.39
N ILE A 153 6.46 -14.52 11.05
CA ILE A 153 6.90 -13.46 10.13
C ILE A 153 5.76 -13.09 9.18
N PRO A 154 5.31 -11.81 9.16
CA PRO A 154 4.40 -11.30 8.14
C PRO A 154 4.92 -11.55 6.73
N GLN A 155 4.06 -12.03 5.84
CA GLN A 155 4.44 -12.33 4.46
C GLN A 155 3.32 -12.03 3.47
N ALA A 156 3.71 -11.77 2.23
CA ALA A 156 2.82 -11.68 1.08
C ALA A 156 2.16 -13.04 0.78
N ASP A 157 1.00 -12.98 0.12
CA ASP A 157 0.46 -14.14 -0.60
C ASP A 157 1.36 -14.48 -1.80
N GLU A 158 1.77 -15.74 -1.91
CA GLU A 158 2.73 -16.16 -2.94
C GLU A 158 2.18 -16.01 -4.36
N THR A 159 0.89 -16.30 -4.57
CA THR A 159 0.27 -16.19 -5.90
C THR A 159 0.17 -14.74 -6.34
N LEU A 160 -0.22 -13.83 -5.44
CA LEU A 160 -0.24 -12.40 -5.73
C LEU A 160 1.16 -11.82 -5.89
N LEU A 161 2.15 -12.31 -5.13
CA LEU A 161 3.54 -11.90 -5.28
C LEU A 161 4.04 -12.18 -6.71
N ASP A 162 3.85 -13.40 -7.19
CA ASP A 162 4.25 -13.80 -8.54
C ASP A 162 3.51 -13.00 -9.61
N GLU A 163 2.19 -12.82 -9.46
CA GLU A 163 1.36 -12.01 -10.37
C GLU A 163 1.91 -10.57 -10.49
N ILE A 164 2.19 -9.92 -9.36
CA ILE A 164 2.68 -8.54 -9.33
C ILE A 164 4.12 -8.43 -9.84
N TYR A 165 4.96 -9.44 -9.64
CA TYR A 165 6.30 -9.49 -10.24
C TYR A 165 6.25 -9.49 -11.76
N GLU A 166 5.38 -10.29 -12.36
CA GLU A 166 5.18 -10.29 -13.82
C GLU A 166 4.71 -8.91 -14.29
N TYR A 167 3.83 -8.24 -13.53
CA TYR A 167 3.42 -6.89 -13.87
C TYR A 167 4.56 -5.88 -13.81
N ALA A 168 5.43 -5.99 -12.82
CA ALA A 168 6.57 -5.11 -12.66
C ALA A 168 7.64 -5.32 -13.74
N LYS A 169 7.86 -6.55 -14.22
CA LYS A 169 8.80 -6.87 -15.32
C LYS A 169 8.44 -6.17 -16.64
N GLU A 170 7.17 -5.85 -16.85
CA GLU A 170 6.68 -5.12 -18.01
C GLU A 170 6.74 -3.59 -17.83
N THR A 171 7.37 -3.10 -16.78
CA THR A 171 7.62 -1.67 -16.53
C THR A 171 9.09 -1.34 -16.72
N GLU A 172 9.41 -0.04 -16.80
CA GLU A 172 10.78 0.44 -16.88
C GLU A 172 11.49 0.48 -15.51
N ALA A 173 10.75 0.29 -14.41
CA ALA A 173 11.32 0.29 -13.07
C ALA A 173 11.88 -1.10 -12.72
N LYS A 174 13.08 -1.15 -12.14
CA LYS A 174 13.63 -2.40 -11.61
C LYS A 174 12.85 -2.82 -10.38
N ALA A 175 12.51 -4.09 -10.27
CA ALA A 175 11.80 -4.64 -9.12
C ALA A 175 12.66 -5.69 -8.39
N TYR A 176 12.62 -5.65 -7.06
CA TYR A 176 13.38 -6.53 -6.16
C TYR A 176 12.46 -7.15 -5.11
N SER A 177 12.76 -8.39 -4.68
CA SER A 177 12.11 -9.02 -3.51
C SER A 177 13.12 -9.10 -2.38
N ALA A 178 13.29 -7.97 -1.70
CA ALA A 178 14.24 -7.90 -0.60
C ALA A 178 13.53 -8.01 0.75
N LEU A 179 14.27 -8.50 1.76
CA LEU A 179 13.80 -8.48 3.13
C LEU A 179 13.52 -7.03 3.54
N HIS A 180 12.32 -6.81 4.05
CA HIS A 180 11.80 -5.51 4.41
C HIS A 180 11.58 -5.43 5.92
N ALA A 181 11.55 -4.23 6.48
CA ALA A 181 11.15 -4.01 7.85
C ALA A 181 10.16 -2.85 7.96
N THR A 182 9.20 -2.98 8.86
CA THR A 182 8.29 -1.89 9.18
C THR A 182 8.68 -1.30 10.53
N ILE A 183 8.93 0.00 10.55
CA ILE A 183 9.31 0.76 11.74
C ILE A 183 8.16 1.67 12.20
N LEU A 184 8.09 1.93 13.50
CA LEU A 184 6.99 2.71 14.07
C LEU A 184 7.13 4.22 13.83
N PHE A 185 8.34 4.76 13.97
CA PHE A 185 8.59 6.20 13.90
C PHE A 185 9.88 6.49 13.11
N PRO A 186 9.81 7.26 12.01
CA PRO A 186 10.98 7.54 11.18
C PRO A 186 12.00 8.44 11.90
N TYR A 187 11.54 9.31 12.81
CA TYR A 187 12.44 10.14 13.62
C TYR A 187 13.09 9.42 14.80
N SER A 188 12.76 8.14 15.01
CA SER A 188 13.47 7.28 15.96
C SER A 188 14.60 6.51 15.29
N GLU A 189 14.81 6.67 13.99
CA GLU A 189 15.93 6.09 13.28
C GLU A 189 17.25 6.66 13.80
N THR A 190 18.21 5.77 14.07
CA THR A 190 19.60 6.11 14.34
C THR A 190 20.49 5.34 13.38
N THR A 191 21.69 5.84 13.10
CA THR A 191 22.67 5.11 12.29
C THR A 191 22.96 3.72 12.84
N GLU A 192 23.01 3.57 14.18
CA GLU A 192 23.19 2.28 14.84
C GLU A 192 22.02 1.33 14.56
N PHE A 193 20.78 1.82 14.71
CA PHE A 193 19.58 1.02 14.44
C PHE A 193 19.49 0.61 12.96
N LEU A 194 19.73 1.53 12.03
CA LEU A 194 19.71 1.22 10.60
C LEU A 194 20.82 0.23 10.21
N ASN A 195 22.03 0.35 10.79
CA ASN A 195 23.09 -0.62 10.58
C ASN A 195 22.75 -1.99 11.20
N TYR A 196 22.07 -2.03 12.35
CA TYR A 196 21.53 -3.27 12.89
C TYR A 196 20.56 -3.93 11.91
N LEU A 197 19.64 -3.18 11.30
CA LEU A 197 18.73 -3.69 10.27
C LEU A 197 19.49 -4.27 9.07
N VAL A 198 20.51 -3.55 8.57
CA VAL A 198 21.39 -4.06 7.49
C VAL A 198 22.06 -5.36 7.91
N ASN A 199 22.60 -5.45 9.14
CA ASN A 199 23.29 -6.64 9.63
C ASN A 199 22.38 -7.88 9.74
N ILE A 200 21.07 -7.70 9.96
CA ILE A 200 20.10 -8.80 9.92
C ILE A 200 19.51 -9.05 8.51
N GLY A 201 20.05 -8.38 7.48
CA GLY A 201 19.69 -8.60 6.08
C GLY A 201 18.54 -7.73 5.55
N VAL A 202 18.01 -6.80 6.35
CA VAL A 202 16.96 -5.88 5.90
C VAL A 202 17.55 -4.91 4.88
N SER A 203 16.89 -4.79 3.74
CA SER A 203 17.32 -3.92 2.63
C SER A 203 16.48 -2.66 2.47
N THR A 204 15.25 -2.66 2.98
CA THR A 204 14.33 -1.52 2.85
C THR A 204 13.43 -1.40 4.07
N ILE A 205 12.96 -0.18 4.35
CA ILE A 205 12.12 0.13 5.51
C ILE A 205 10.89 0.96 5.12
N ASP A 206 9.77 0.71 5.78
CA ASP A 206 8.53 1.50 5.69
C ASP A 206 7.87 1.67 7.06
N MET A 207 6.63 2.15 7.08
CA MET A 207 5.84 2.33 8.28
C MET A 207 4.55 1.49 8.32
N GLU A 208 4.21 0.62 7.37
CA GLU A 208 2.89 -0.03 7.35
C GLU A 208 2.85 -1.52 6.93
N VAL A 209 3.82 -2.03 6.16
CA VAL A 209 3.66 -3.33 5.47
C VAL A 209 3.51 -4.52 6.43
N SER A 210 4.20 -4.55 7.58
CA SER A 210 4.05 -5.64 8.55
C SER A 210 2.60 -5.75 9.06
N ALA A 211 1.99 -4.61 9.39
CA ALA A 211 0.61 -4.54 9.85
C ALA A 211 -0.35 -4.87 8.71
N PHE A 212 -0.09 -4.39 7.50
CA PHE A 212 -0.84 -4.74 6.31
C PHE A 212 -0.93 -6.27 6.12
N TYR A 213 0.20 -6.97 6.12
CA TYR A 213 0.24 -8.42 5.93
C TYR A 213 -0.42 -9.18 7.09
N LYS A 214 -0.18 -8.80 8.34
CA LYS A 214 -0.81 -9.47 9.50
C LYS A 214 -2.34 -9.29 9.49
N VAL A 215 -2.84 -8.07 9.33
CA VAL A 215 -4.29 -7.79 9.36
C VAL A 215 -5.00 -8.47 8.21
N THR A 216 -4.50 -8.34 6.98
CA THR A 216 -5.14 -8.95 5.81
C THR A 216 -5.18 -10.47 5.92
N LYS A 217 -4.09 -11.10 6.36
CA LYS A 217 -4.03 -12.55 6.62
C LYS A 217 -5.01 -12.98 7.70
N PHE A 218 -5.11 -12.23 8.81
CA PHE A 218 -6.06 -12.51 9.89
C PHE A 218 -7.51 -12.57 9.40
N TYR A 219 -7.88 -11.69 8.45
CA TYR A 219 -9.20 -11.67 7.82
C TYR A 219 -9.32 -12.56 6.56
N GLY A 220 -8.34 -13.44 6.32
CA GLY A 220 -8.37 -14.40 5.21
C GLY A 220 -8.27 -13.76 3.82
N LYS A 221 -7.63 -12.60 3.70
CA LYS A 221 -7.40 -11.90 2.44
C LYS A 221 -6.03 -12.24 1.88
N ARG A 222 -5.91 -12.30 0.56
CA ARG A 222 -4.61 -12.36 -0.13
C ARG A 222 -4.08 -10.94 -0.27
N ALA A 223 -2.80 -10.75 0.02
CA ALA A 223 -2.21 -9.42 0.06
C ALA A 223 -0.77 -9.40 -0.46
N VAL A 224 -0.41 -8.32 -1.12
CA VAL A 224 0.96 -8.03 -1.58
C VAL A 224 1.20 -6.52 -1.57
N ALA A 225 2.41 -6.10 -1.21
CA ALA A 225 2.82 -4.71 -1.23
C ALA A 225 3.80 -4.42 -2.36
N VAL A 226 3.68 -3.24 -2.97
CA VAL A 226 4.64 -2.68 -3.93
C VAL A 226 5.08 -1.32 -3.43
N LEU A 227 6.37 -1.21 -3.15
CA LEU A 227 6.98 -0.04 -2.54
C LEU A 227 7.90 0.63 -3.54
N ARG A 228 7.66 1.90 -3.86
CA ARG A 228 8.63 2.70 -4.60
C ARG A 228 9.71 3.20 -3.64
N ILE A 229 10.97 3.04 -4.02
CA ILE A 229 12.08 3.60 -3.24
C ILE A 229 12.08 5.12 -3.38
N SER A 230 11.85 5.83 -2.28
CA SER A 230 11.75 7.29 -2.24
C SER A 230 13.04 7.96 -1.79
N ASP A 231 13.79 7.31 -0.92
CA ASP A 231 14.94 7.85 -0.19
C ASP A 231 15.90 6.72 0.23
N MET A 232 17.07 7.10 0.74
CA MET A 232 18.14 6.19 1.17
C MET A 232 18.76 6.75 2.46
N PRO A 233 18.25 6.41 3.66
CA PRO A 233 18.60 7.11 4.90
C PRO A 233 20.07 6.97 5.32
N LEU A 234 20.79 5.96 4.82
CA LEU A 234 22.23 5.77 5.07
C LEU A 234 23.14 6.36 3.99
N ILE A 235 22.59 6.94 2.90
CA ILE A 235 23.37 7.38 1.75
C ILE A 235 23.09 8.85 1.40
N GLU A 236 24.15 9.65 1.34
CA GLU A 236 24.04 11.04 0.87
C GLU A 236 23.97 11.13 -0.67
N LEU A 237 22.86 11.67 -1.18
CA LEU A 237 22.57 11.72 -2.63
C LEU A 237 22.61 13.11 -3.26
N HIS A 238 23.29 14.08 -2.62
CA HIS A 238 23.15 15.52 -2.90
C HIS A 238 23.51 15.95 -4.35
N LYS A 239 24.31 15.15 -5.07
CA LYS A 239 24.84 15.48 -6.40
C LYS A 239 24.03 14.93 -7.59
N GLN A 240 22.97 14.16 -7.36
CA GLN A 240 22.26 13.41 -8.43
C GLN A 240 20.78 13.80 -8.59
N LYS A 241 20.41 15.03 -8.24
CA LYS A 241 18.99 15.46 -8.14
C LYS A 241 18.16 15.24 -9.41
N GLU A 242 18.68 15.58 -10.58
CA GLU A 242 17.95 15.42 -11.85
C GLU A 242 17.73 13.95 -12.22
N LEU A 243 18.77 13.11 -12.10
CA LEU A 243 18.63 11.68 -12.33
C LEU A 243 17.61 11.04 -11.37
N ILE A 244 17.64 11.43 -10.10
CA ILE A 244 16.69 10.97 -9.08
C ILE A 244 15.26 11.37 -9.46
N LYS A 245 15.05 12.57 -9.98
CA LYS A 245 13.72 13.03 -10.43
C LYS A 245 13.17 12.14 -11.56
N VAL A 246 13.98 11.90 -12.59
CA VAL A 246 13.59 11.02 -13.72
C VAL A 246 13.28 9.61 -13.24
N LYS A 247 14.13 9.04 -12.38
CA LYS A 247 13.90 7.70 -11.82
C LYS A 247 12.61 7.61 -10.99
N ARG A 248 12.28 8.66 -10.22
CA ARG A 248 11.02 8.73 -9.47
C ARG A 248 9.81 8.75 -10.40
N GLU A 249 9.88 9.50 -11.51
CA GLU A 249 8.80 9.55 -12.51
C GLU A 249 8.59 8.18 -13.16
N ILE A 250 9.66 7.47 -13.52
CA ILE A 250 9.60 6.09 -14.03
C ILE A 250 8.87 5.18 -13.04
N ALA A 251 9.24 5.22 -11.77
CA ALA A 251 8.62 4.38 -10.74
C ALA A 251 7.15 4.73 -10.47
N ILE A 252 6.79 6.02 -10.51
CA ILE A 252 5.40 6.47 -10.40
C ILE A 252 4.56 5.90 -11.56
N ASN A 253 5.07 5.96 -12.78
CA ASN A 253 4.41 5.37 -13.94
C ASN A 253 4.31 3.83 -13.84
N ALA A 254 5.34 3.18 -13.31
CA ALA A 254 5.35 1.74 -13.07
C ALA A 254 4.26 1.31 -12.07
N ILE A 255 4.19 1.97 -10.91
CA ILE A 255 3.13 1.73 -9.91
C ILE A 255 1.75 1.94 -10.52
N PHE A 256 1.56 3.03 -11.27
CA PHE A 256 0.28 3.31 -11.90
C PHE A 256 -0.13 2.21 -12.89
N LYS A 257 0.80 1.73 -13.73
CA LYS A 257 0.55 0.61 -14.64
C LYS A 257 0.23 -0.69 -13.90
N ILE A 258 0.97 -1.02 -12.84
CA ILE A 258 0.73 -2.20 -11.99
C ILE A 258 -0.68 -2.16 -11.39
N VAL A 259 -1.09 -1.00 -10.86
CA VAL A 259 -2.43 -0.80 -10.29
C VAL A 259 -3.53 -1.06 -11.32
N LEU A 260 -3.40 -0.53 -12.54
CA LEU A 260 -4.43 -0.71 -13.57
C LEU A 260 -4.54 -2.17 -14.02
N ARG A 261 -3.42 -2.90 -14.11
CA ARG A 261 -3.42 -4.33 -14.41
C ARG A 261 -4.02 -5.15 -13.27
N PHE A 262 -3.64 -4.87 -12.03
CA PHE A 262 -4.17 -5.55 -10.87
C PHE A 262 -5.70 -5.43 -10.78
N LEU A 263 -6.22 -4.22 -11.07
CA LEU A 263 -7.65 -3.91 -11.13
C LEU A 263 -8.35 -4.37 -12.43
N LYS A 264 -7.61 -4.97 -13.38
CA LYS A 264 -8.10 -5.45 -14.68
C LYS A 264 -8.80 -4.36 -15.51
N LEU A 265 -8.22 -3.15 -15.49
CA LEU A 265 -8.68 -2.00 -16.27
C LEU A 265 -7.90 -1.82 -17.59
N ILE A 266 -6.81 -2.57 -17.75
CA ILE A 266 -6.00 -2.70 -18.97
C ILE A 266 -5.50 -4.14 -19.13
#